data_AF-A0A3M1NRZ0-F1
#
_entry.id   AF-A0A3M1NRZ0-F1
#
_cell.length_a   1.000
_cell.length_b   1.000
_cell.length_c   1.000
_cell.angle_alpha   90.00
_cell.angle_beta   90.00
_cell.angle_gamma   90.00
#
_symmetry.space_group_name_H-M   'P 1'
#
loop_
_entity.id
_entity.type
_entity.pdbx_description
1 polymer ?
#
loop_
_entity_poly.entity_id
_entity_poly.type
_entity_poly.pdbx_seq_one_letter_code
_entity_poly.pdbx_strand_id
1 'polypeptide(L)'
;MKPPAPDRWLAFDKAQHLTFSFLGTLSSQYVLVNKAGWAERDALPASISMTAALGLGKELYDWRFGTRRQFSYRDLVADALGIALAAGLIVL
;
A
#
# COMPACT_ATOMS: atom_id res chain seq x y z
N MET A 1 23.42 18.81 -10.96
CA MET A 1 22.19 18.11 -10.51
C MET A 1 22.12 18.18 -9.00
N LYS A 2 20.99 18.61 -8.42
CA LYS A 2 20.82 18.65 -6.95
C LYS A 2 20.69 17.20 -6.44
N PRO A 3 21.41 16.78 -5.39
CA PRO A 3 21.24 15.45 -4.84
C PRO A 3 19.80 15.25 -4.39
N PRO A 4 19.23 14.04 -4.56
CA PRO A 4 17.87 13.77 -4.11
C PRO A 4 17.77 14.06 -2.61
N ALA A 5 16.70 14.73 -2.21
CA ALA A 5 16.43 14.97 -0.80
C ALA A 5 16.40 13.63 -0.05
N PRO A 6 16.97 13.55 1.17
CA PRO A 6 16.95 12.32 1.93
C PRO A 6 15.52 11.87 2.16
N ASP A 7 15.27 10.58 1.96
CA ASP A 7 14.03 9.95 2.39
C ASP A 7 13.87 10.19 3.90
N ARG A 8 12.68 10.59 4.36
CA ARG A 8 12.37 10.96 5.75
C ARG A 8 11.21 10.12 6.26
N TRP A 9 11.30 9.69 7.52
CA TRP A 9 10.22 8.92 8.17
C TRP A 9 8.91 9.69 8.31
N LEU A 10 8.98 11.01 8.46
CA LEU A 10 7.83 11.91 8.60
C LEU A 10 7.83 12.89 7.43
N ALA A 11 7.21 12.47 6.33
CA ALA A 11 7.06 13.28 5.14
C ALA A 11 5.74 12.96 4.43
N PHE A 12 5.29 13.89 3.57
CA PHE A 12 3.97 13.84 2.95
C PHE A 12 3.80 12.60 2.05
N ASP A 13 4.88 12.14 1.42
CA ASP A 13 4.94 10.87 0.69
C ASP A 13 4.53 9.69 1.58
N LYS A 14 4.99 9.61 2.83
CA LYS A 14 4.61 8.52 3.76
C LYS A 14 3.12 8.54 4.07
N ALA A 15 2.54 9.74 4.23
CA ALA A 15 1.11 9.88 4.43
C ALA A 15 0.31 9.42 3.18
N GLN A 16 0.84 9.69 1.98
CA GLN A 16 0.25 9.19 0.74
C GLN A 16 0.29 7.66 0.67
N HIS A 17 1.43 7.03 0.94
CA HIS A 17 1.58 5.57 0.97
C HIS A 17 0.58 4.92 1.93
N LEU A 18 0.55 5.39 3.18
CA LEU A 18 -0.43 4.94 4.17
C LEU A 18 -1.86 5.09 3.67
N THR A 19 -2.22 6.26 3.13
CA THR A 19 -3.59 6.57 2.68
C THR A 19 -4.01 5.71 1.50
N PHE A 20 -3.15 5.57 0.47
CA PHE A 20 -3.45 4.76 -0.70
C PHE A 20 -3.55 3.28 -0.37
N SER A 21 -2.68 2.79 0.51
CA SER A 21 -2.72 1.40 0.97
C SER A 21 -3.95 1.12 1.85
N PHE A 22 -4.32 2.05 2.73
CA PHE A 22 -5.54 1.95 3.52
C PHE A 22 -6.79 1.93 2.63
N LEU A 23 -6.97 2.94 1.78
CA LEU A 23 -8.13 3.05 0.90
C LEU A 23 -8.16 1.94 -0.16
N GLY A 24 -7.01 1.52 -0.68
CA GLY A 24 -6.90 0.42 -1.64
C GLY A 24 -7.35 -0.91 -1.04
N THR A 25 -6.98 -1.20 0.20
CA THR A 25 -7.41 -2.41 0.91
C THR A 25 -8.92 -2.37 1.14
N LEU A 26 -9.48 -1.25 1.63
CA LEU A 26 -10.93 -1.11 1.81
C LEU A 26 -11.72 -1.20 0.50
N SER A 27 -11.23 -0.55 -0.56
CA SER A 27 -11.90 -0.52 -1.85
C SER A 27 -11.92 -1.91 -2.50
N SER A 28 -10.80 -2.63 -2.44
CA SER A 28 -10.74 -4.01 -2.94
C SER A 28 -11.64 -4.94 -2.12
N GLN A 29 -11.65 -4.80 -0.79
CA GLN A 29 -12.54 -5.59 0.08
C GLN A 29 -14.00 -5.34 -0.30
N TYR A 30 -14.38 -4.07 -0.47
CA TYR A 30 -15.73 -3.70 -0.88
C TYR A 30 -16.11 -4.34 -2.21
N VAL A 31 -15.23 -4.27 -3.21
CA VAL A 31 -15.49 -4.85 -4.54
C VAL A 31 -15.60 -6.38 -4.46
N LEU A 32 -14.68 -7.05 -3.78
CA LEU A 32 -14.70 -8.51 -3.68
C LEU A 32 -15.96 -9.02 -2.98
N VAL A 33 -16.36 -8.40 -1.87
CA VAL A 33 -17.54 -8.82 -1.11
C VAL A 33 -18.84 -8.40 -1.82
N ASN A 34 -18.99 -7.12 -2.16
CA ASN A 34 -20.27 -6.56 -2.59
C ASN A 34 -20.52 -6.65 -4.10
N LYS A 35 -19.48 -6.84 -4.91
CA LYS A 35 -19.59 -6.88 -6.38
C LYS A 35 -19.21 -8.24 -6.96
N ALA A 36 -18.26 -8.95 -6.34
CA ALA A 36 -17.85 -10.28 -6.79
C ALA A 36 -18.48 -11.43 -5.97
N GLY A 37 -19.18 -11.14 -4.86
CA GLY A 37 -19.88 -12.13 -4.05
C GLY A 37 -18.95 -13.05 -3.23
N TRP A 38 -17.72 -12.61 -2.97
CA TRP A 38 -16.79 -13.36 -2.13
C TRP A 38 -17.22 -13.30 -0.67
N ALA A 39 -16.95 -14.37 0.08
CA ALA A 39 -17.08 -14.32 1.53
C ALA A 39 -16.00 -13.40 2.12
N GLU A 40 -16.34 -12.66 3.18
CA GLU A 40 -15.41 -11.71 3.81
C GLU A 40 -14.08 -12.33 4.23
N ARG A 41 -14.13 -13.57 4.74
CA ARG A 41 -12.94 -14.36 5.15
C ARG A 41 -11.99 -14.66 3.98
N ASP A 42 -12.53 -14.76 2.76
CA ASP A 42 -11.78 -15.10 1.55
C ASP A 42 -11.33 -13.80 0.85
N ALA A 43 -12.13 -12.74 0.93
CA ALA A 43 -11.83 -11.42 0.38
C ALA A 43 -10.69 -10.70 1.14
N LEU A 44 -10.66 -10.78 2.47
CA LEU A 44 -9.67 -10.07 3.28
C LEU A 44 -8.21 -10.41 2.92
N PRO A 45 -7.78 -11.70 2.87
CA PRO A 45 -6.41 -12.03 2.48
C PRO A 45 -6.11 -11.64 1.03
N ALA A 46 -7.11 -11.68 0.13
CA ALA A 46 -6.94 -11.26 -1.26
C ALA A 46 -6.73 -9.74 -1.39
N SER A 47 -7.52 -8.94 -0.66
CA SER A 47 -7.39 -7.47 -0.58
C SER A 47 -6.03 -7.04 -0.03
N ILE A 48 -5.62 -7.65 1.09
CA ILE A 48 -4.29 -7.43 1.68
C ILE A 48 -3.19 -7.75 0.67
N SER A 49 -3.26 -8.92 0.04
CA SER A 49 -2.23 -9.38 -0.90
C SER A 49 -2.14 -8.49 -2.13
N MET A 50 -3.29 -8.06 -2.67
CA MET A 50 -3.34 -7.19 -3.83
C MET A 50 -2.72 -5.83 -3.53
N THR A 51 -3.09 -5.20 -2.41
CA THR A 51 -2.53 -3.90 -2.03
C THR A 51 -1.04 -4.00 -1.69
N ALA A 52 -0.62 -5.04 -0.97
CA ALA A 52 0.80 -5.27 -0.69
C ALA A 52 1.63 -5.47 -1.97
N ALA A 53 1.11 -6.21 -2.94
CA ALA A 53 1.75 -6.41 -4.23
C ALA A 53 1.89 -5.10 -5.03
N LEU A 54 0.89 -4.21 -4.95
CA LEU A 54 0.96 -2.89 -5.58
C LEU A 54 2.03 -1.99 -4.94
N GLY A 55 2.11 -1.95 -3.61
CA GLY A 55 3.16 -1.20 -2.89
C GLY A 55 4.56 -1.71 -3.20
N LEU A 56 4.78 -3.02 -3.09
CA LEU A 56 6.05 -3.66 -3.46
C LEU A 56 6.40 -3.45 -4.94
N GLY A 57 5.41 -3.58 -5.82
CA GLY A 57 5.58 -3.40 -7.26
C GLY A 57 5.99 -1.97 -7.62
N LYS A 58 5.41 -0.96 -6.94
CA LYS A 58 5.79 0.44 -7.10
C LYS A 58 7.23 0.67 -6.68
N GLU A 59 7.66 0.19 -5.51
CA GLU A 59 9.05 0.36 -5.06
C GLU A 59 10.05 -0.37 -5.97
N LEU A 60 9.69 -1.56 -6.45
CA LEU A 60 10.50 -2.30 -7.42
C LEU A 60 10.60 -1.55 -8.76
N TYR A 61 9.50 -0.95 -9.20
CA TYR A 61 9.46 -0.11 -10.40
C TYR A 61 10.33 1.14 -10.24
N ASP A 62 10.23 1.83 -9.10
CA ASP A 62 11.01 3.04 -8.81
C ASP A 62 12.52 2.75 -8.71
N TRP A 63 12.89 1.57 -8.21
CA TRP A 63 14.28 1.10 -8.23
C TRP A 63 14.78 0.83 -9.66
N ARG A 64 13.98 0.14 -10.47
CA ARG A 64 14.41 -0.33 -11.80
C ARG A 64 14.34 0.75 -12.88
N PHE A 65 13.29 1.57 -12.84
CA PHE A 65 12.92 2.51 -13.90
C PHE A 65 12.77 3.95 -13.41
N GLY A 66 12.66 4.17 -12.09
CA GLY A 66 12.49 5.50 -11.53
C GLY A 66 13.70 6.41 -11.77
N THR A 67 13.45 7.71 -11.88
CA THR A 67 14.49 8.73 -12.16
C THR A 67 15.59 8.77 -11.09
N ARG A 68 15.25 8.44 -9.85
CA ARG A 68 16.20 8.34 -8.72
C ARG A 68 16.78 6.95 -8.52
N ARG A 69 16.20 5.90 -9.14
CA ARG A 69 16.57 4.48 -8.97
C ARG A 69 16.71 4.07 -7.50
N GLN A 70 15.74 4.44 -6.68
CA GLN A 70 15.76 4.21 -5.24
C GLN A 70 14.59 3.31 -4.85
N PHE A 71 14.88 2.38 -3.93
CA PHE A 71 13.88 1.56 -3.25
C PHE A 71 13.73 2.09 -1.83
N SER A 72 12.51 2.41 -1.41
CA SER A 72 12.23 3.00 -0.11
C SER A 72 11.57 1.99 0.81
N TYR A 73 12.37 1.44 1.73
CA TYR A 73 11.82 0.57 2.79
C TYR A 73 10.81 1.30 3.68
N ARG A 74 10.94 2.62 3.83
CA ARG A 74 10.04 3.43 4.66
C ARG A 74 8.66 3.57 4.05
N ASP A 75 8.59 3.59 2.72
CA ASP A 75 7.32 3.55 1.99
C ASP A 75 6.61 2.22 2.18
N LEU A 76 7.35 1.09 2.16
CA LEU A 76 6.77 -0.22 2.48
C LEU A 76 6.25 -0.31 3.92
N VAL A 77 6.93 0.32 4.88
CA VAL A 77 6.42 0.38 6.26
C VAL A 77 5.13 1.20 6.32
N ALA A 78 5.06 2.32 5.60
CA ALA A 78 3.83 3.12 5.52
C ALA A 78 2.68 2.35 4.85
N ASP A 79 2.96 1.60 3.79
CA ASP A 79 1.99 0.73 3.11
C ASP A 79 1.48 -0.37 4.05
N ALA A 80 2.38 -1.04 4.76
CA ALA A 80 2.04 -2.07 5.74
C ALA A 80 1.15 -1.52 6.86
N LEU A 81 1.43 -0.31 7.36
CA LEU A 81 0.58 0.35 8.36
C LEU A 81 -0.81 0.68 7.79
N GLY A 82 -0.89 1.18 6.55
CA GLY A 82 -2.16 1.44 5.89
C GLY A 82 -3.02 0.17 5.72
N ILE A 83 -2.40 -0.91 5.26
CA ILE A 83 -3.04 -2.24 5.13
C ILE A 83 -3.51 -2.74 6.50
N ALA A 84 -2.67 -2.67 7.53
CA ALA A 84 -3.00 -3.15 8.88
C ALA A 84 -4.18 -2.37 9.49
N LEU A 85 -4.22 -1.04 9.31
CA LEU A 85 -5.34 -0.21 9.75
C LEU A 85 -6.63 -0.59 9.03
N ALA A 86 -6.57 -0.82 7.71
CA ALA A 86 -7.73 -1.23 6.94
C ALA A 86 -8.23 -2.62 7.37
N ALA A 87 -7.32 -3.58 7.55
CA ALA A 87 -7.66 -4.91 8.04
C ALA A 87 -8.28 -4.86 9.44
N GLY A 88 -7.73 -4.04 10.34
CA GLY A 88 -8.30 -3.82 11.68
C GLY A 88 -9.71 -3.24 11.62
N LEU A 89 -9.97 -2.30 10.71
CA LEU A 89 -11.30 -1.73 10.50
C LEU A 89 -12.29 -2.76 9.91
N ILE A 90 -11.84 -3.65 9.02
CA ILE A 90 -12.69 -4.68 8.40
C ILE A 90 -13.09 -5.75 9.42
N VAL A 91 -12.23 -6.07 10.38
CA VAL A 91 -12.45 -7.15 11.36
C VAL A 91 -13.21 -6.67 12.61
N LEU A 92 -13.24 -5.36 12.87
CA LEU A 92 -13.96 -4.74 14.00
C LEU A 92 -15.48 -4.88 13.86
#